data_AF-A0A535T807-F1
#
_entry.id   AF-A0A535T807-F1
#
_cell.length_a   1.000
_cell.length_b   1.000
_cell.length_c   1.000
_cell.angle_alpha   90.00
_cell.angle_beta   90.00
_cell.angle_gamma   90.00
#
_symmetry.space_group_name_H-M   'P 1'
#
loop_
_entity.id
_entity.type
_entity.pdbx_description
1 polymer ?
#
loop_
_entity_poly.entity_id
_entity_poly.type
_entity_poly.pdbx_seq_one_letter_code
_entity_poly.pdbx_strand_id
1 'polypeptide(L)'
;MLEQHEPHRHQPRNVNRLQEAEQAASGFNTRVAVALTKGVGTMWTAYTFAVLAVIGLFAILGLLTPIIALLVAWASQTFLQLVFLPIIMVGQNVLGRKTELQADEQYRTTMSAYHDIEQILNHLSAQDAELLLLSKHLLAQDTELLRHAQLLMYLVEKNGISLEQLAAEGATPTHLDAFIHSQSTPDASASPAPAESEKQST
;
A
#
# COMPACT_ATOMS: atom_id res chain seq x y z
N MET A 1 0.03 -30.20 -4.56
CA MET A 1 0.24 -29.93 -3.12
C MET A 1 -0.20 -28.50 -2.91
N LEU A 2 -1.29 -28.29 -2.14
CA LEU A 2 -1.78 -26.95 -1.82
C LEU A 2 -0.83 -26.37 -0.77
N GLU A 3 0.04 -25.44 -1.16
CA GLU A 3 0.87 -24.70 -0.21
C GLU A 3 -0.06 -24.01 0.78
N GLN A 4 0.05 -24.40 2.05
CA GLN A 4 -0.71 -23.83 3.15
C GLN A 4 -0.39 -22.35 3.24
N HIS A 5 -1.42 -21.54 3.02
CA HIS A 5 -1.38 -20.11 3.25
C HIS A 5 -1.30 -19.86 4.76
N GLU A 6 -0.07 -19.77 5.30
CA GLU A 6 0.19 -19.23 6.63
C GLU A 6 0.40 -17.73 6.48
N PRO A 7 -0.64 -16.89 6.64
CA PRO A 7 -0.45 -15.45 6.61
C PRO A 7 0.43 -15.10 7.80
N HIS A 8 1.70 -14.79 7.55
CA HIS A 8 2.57 -14.16 8.52
C HIS A 8 2.11 -12.71 8.70
N ARG A 9 0.94 -12.54 9.33
CA ARG A 9 0.38 -11.24 9.66
C ARG A 9 1.20 -10.66 10.79
N HIS A 10 2.33 -10.05 10.44
CA HIS A 10 3.11 -9.27 11.38
C HIS A 10 2.22 -8.13 11.88
N GLN A 11 1.71 -8.28 13.11
CA GLN A 11 0.89 -7.26 13.73
C GLN A 11 1.84 -6.21 14.29
N PRO A 12 1.86 -4.97 13.73
CA PRO A 12 2.82 -3.96 14.14
C PRO A 12 2.62 -3.66 15.62
N ARG A 13 3.68 -3.88 16.40
CA ARG A 13 3.67 -3.67 17.84
C ARG A 13 3.71 -2.17 18.12
N ASN A 14 2.90 -1.71 19.06
CA ASN A 14 2.90 -0.28 19.40
C ASN A 14 4.17 0.08 20.19
N VAL A 15 5.17 0.59 19.48
CA VAL A 15 6.47 1.04 20.02
C VAL A 15 6.35 2.03 21.17
N ASN A 16 5.31 2.87 21.19
CA ASN A 16 5.10 3.83 22.26
C ASN A 16 4.72 3.14 23.57
N ARG A 17 3.88 2.10 23.53
CA ARG A 17 3.48 1.36 24.73
C ARG A 17 4.62 0.54 25.34
N LEU A 18 5.48 -0.02 24.50
CA LEU A 18 6.67 -0.75 24.96
C LEU A 18 7.66 0.19 25.63
N GLN A 19 7.86 1.35 25.01
CA GLN A 19 8.71 2.39 25.57
C GLN A 19 8.13 2.92 26.89
N GLU A 20 6.81 3.13 26.98
CA GLU A 20 6.16 3.55 28.23
C GLU A 20 6.35 2.50 29.32
N ALA A 21 6.26 1.21 29.00
CA ALA A 21 6.52 0.13 29.94
C ALA A 21 8.01 0.10 30.38
N GLU A 22 8.96 0.26 29.46
CA GLU A 22 10.40 0.35 29.79
C GLU A 22 10.74 1.62 30.59
N GLN A 23 10.10 2.76 30.29
CA GLN A 23 10.26 4.00 31.03
C GLN A 23 9.59 3.96 32.40
N ALA A 24 8.47 3.22 32.52
CA ALA A 24 7.83 2.95 33.80
C ALA A 24 8.69 2.03 34.67
N ALA A 25 9.37 1.05 34.06
CA ALA A 25 10.38 0.22 34.73
C ALA A 25 11.69 0.99 35.01
N SER A 26 11.93 2.09 34.31
CA SER A 26 13.09 2.95 34.53
C SER A 26 13.00 3.72 35.86
N GLY A 27 14.13 3.82 36.55
CA GLY A 27 14.23 4.46 37.86
C GLY A 27 13.83 5.95 37.85
N PHE A 28 13.51 6.47 39.04
CA PHE A 28 13.11 7.87 39.26
C PHE A 28 14.04 8.89 38.59
N ASN A 29 15.36 8.65 38.65
CA ASN A 29 16.38 9.51 38.06
C ASN A 29 16.23 9.67 36.54
N THR A 30 15.87 8.59 35.83
CA THR A 30 15.64 8.62 34.39
C THR A 30 14.39 9.43 34.05
N ARG A 31 13.33 9.32 34.84
CA ARG A 31 12.09 10.09 34.62
C ARG A 31 12.34 11.58 34.79
N VAL A 32 13.08 11.97 35.84
CA VAL A 32 13.47 13.37 36.07
C VAL A 32 14.34 13.88 34.94
N ALA A 33 15.36 13.12 34.52
CA ALA A 33 16.23 13.49 33.42
C ALA A 33 15.45 13.69 32.12
N VAL A 34 14.56 12.75 31.76
CA VAL A 34 13.73 12.84 30.53
C VAL A 34 12.79 14.04 30.58
N ALA A 35 12.14 14.30 31.72
CA ALA A 35 11.28 15.47 31.87
C ALA A 35 12.07 16.77 31.67
N LEU A 36 13.27 16.85 32.25
CA LEU A 36 14.12 18.01 32.10
C LEU A 36 14.69 18.15 30.68
N THR A 37 15.15 17.08 30.04
CA THR A 37 15.61 17.10 28.64
C THR A 37 14.49 17.51 27.69
N LYS A 38 13.27 17.02 27.88
CA LYS A 38 12.11 17.44 27.08
C LYS A 38 11.81 18.93 27.28
N GLY A 39 11.89 19.43 28.51
CA GLY A 39 11.74 20.84 28.82
C GLY A 39 12.84 21.69 28.15
N VAL A 40 14.11 21.33 28.35
CA VAL A 40 15.29 22.02 27.80
C VAL A 40 15.34 21.97 26.27
N GLY A 41 14.82 20.91 25.65
CA GLY A 41 14.72 20.79 24.19
C GLY A 41 13.60 21.61 23.54
N THR A 42 12.83 22.39 24.30
CA THR A 42 11.80 23.29 23.74
C THR A 42 12.38 24.65 23.35
N MET A 43 11.79 25.32 22.35
CA MET A 43 12.19 26.68 21.96
C MET A 43 12.11 27.70 23.10
N TRP A 44 11.27 27.46 24.11
CA TRP A 44 11.13 28.33 25.29
C TRP A 44 12.41 28.49 26.09
N THR A 45 13.25 27.45 26.17
CA THR A 45 14.52 27.54 26.91
C THR A 45 15.54 28.40 26.19
N ALA A 46 15.52 28.42 24.85
CA ALA A 46 16.34 29.32 24.07
C ALA A 46 16.00 30.79 24.38
N TYR A 47 14.71 31.13 24.48
CA TYR A 47 14.31 32.48 24.91
C TYR A 47 14.73 32.77 26.35
N THR A 48 14.63 31.79 27.24
CA THR A 48 15.02 31.96 28.65
C THR A 48 16.52 32.21 28.79
N PHE A 49 17.36 31.45 28.08
CA PHE A 49 18.81 31.67 28.07
C PHE A 49 19.23 32.94 27.34
N ALA A 50 18.51 33.35 26.29
CA ALA A 50 18.76 34.62 25.63
C ALA A 50 18.54 35.80 26.60
N VAL A 51 17.44 35.78 27.37
CA VAL A 51 17.18 36.80 28.40
C VAL A 51 18.24 36.74 29.50
N LEU A 52 18.62 35.55 29.97
CA LEU A 52 19.66 35.39 30.99
C LEU A 52 21.02 35.91 30.50
N ALA A 53 21.38 35.67 29.23
CA ALA A 53 22.58 36.19 28.61
C ALA A 53 22.57 37.73 28.52
N VAL A 54 21.43 38.32 28.18
CA VAL A 54 21.26 39.79 28.16
C VAL A 54 21.41 40.39 29.56
N ILE A 55 20.84 39.75 30.59
CA ILE A 55 21.03 40.17 31.99
C ILE A 55 22.51 40.06 32.39
N GLY A 56 23.19 38.98 32.00
CA GLY A 56 24.63 38.82 32.20
C GLY A 56 25.46 39.91 31.51
N LEU A 57 25.07 40.31 30.30
CA LEU A 57 25.70 41.42 29.58
C LEU A 57 25.54 42.75 30.33
N PHE A 58 24.33 43.07 30.81
CA PHE A 58 24.11 44.26 31.64
C PHE A 58 24.91 44.23 32.94
N ALA A 59 25.13 43.04 33.50
CA ALA A 59 25.96 42.88 34.69
C ALA A 59 27.43 43.19 34.44
N ILE A 60 27.97 42.80 33.28
CA ILE A 60 29.36 43.09 32.88
C ILE A 60 29.56 44.58 32.56
N LEU A 61 28.54 45.24 31.99
CA LEU A 61 28.55 46.67 31.71
C LEU A 61 28.47 47.56 32.97
N GLY A 62 28.45 46.96 34.17
CA GLY A 62 28.41 47.69 35.44
C GLY A 62 27.05 48.28 35.78
N LEU A 63 25.99 47.88 35.06
CA LEU A 63 24.62 48.35 35.31
C LEU A 63 23.95 47.64 36.49
N LEU A 64 24.51 46.50 36.94
CA LEU A 64 24.08 45.75 38.12
C LEU A 64 25.17 45.74 39.19
N THR A 65 24.77 45.50 40.44
CA THR A 65 25.72 45.33 41.55
C THR A 65 26.69 44.17 41.30
N PRO A 66 27.97 44.30 41.69
CA PRO A 66 29.02 43.29 41.40
C PRO A 66 28.73 41.92 42.02
N ILE A 67 28.02 41.87 43.15
CA ILE A 67 27.63 40.63 43.82
C ILE A 67 26.63 39.83 42.97
N ILE A 68 25.64 40.49 42.38
CA ILE A 68 24.65 39.85 41.51
C ILE A 68 25.32 39.36 40.23
N ALA A 69 26.23 40.16 39.66
CA ALA A 69 27.00 39.78 38.48
C ALA A 69 27.78 38.48 38.72
N LEU A 70 28.45 38.36 39.88
CA LEU A 70 29.24 37.19 40.24
C LEU A 70 28.36 35.94 40.45
N LEU A 71 27.20 36.09 41.10
CA LEU A 71 26.25 35.00 41.30
C LEU A 71 25.67 34.49 39.98
N VAL A 72 25.28 35.39 39.07
CA VAL A 72 24.76 35.03 37.75
C VAL A 72 25.83 34.33 36.92
N ALA A 73 27.06 34.84 36.92
CA ALA A 73 28.18 34.22 36.21
C ALA A 73 28.49 32.81 36.72
N TRP A 74 28.58 32.63 38.05
CA TRP A 74 28.80 31.31 38.65
C TRP A 74 27.66 30.33 38.35
N ALA A 75 26.40 30.78 38.47
CA ALA A 75 25.23 29.94 38.19
C ALA A 75 25.17 29.52 36.72
N SER A 76 25.38 30.46 35.78
CA SER A 76 25.33 30.17 34.35
C SER A 76 26.51 29.33 33.85
N GLN A 77 27.69 29.52 34.44
CA GLN A 77 28.89 28.85 33.96
C GLN A 77 29.07 27.49 34.63
N THR A 78 29.27 27.46 35.95
CA THR A 78 29.66 26.21 36.62
C THR A 78 28.44 25.34 36.91
N PHE A 79 27.37 25.92 37.45
CA PHE A 79 26.20 25.14 37.83
C PHE A 79 25.45 24.56 36.62
N LEU A 80 25.09 25.40 35.64
CA LEU A 80 24.43 24.92 34.41
C LEU A 80 25.29 23.89 33.66
N GLN A 81 26.60 24.11 33.53
CA GLN A 81 27.48 23.21 32.78
C GLN A 81 27.62 21.83 33.45
N LEU A 82 27.83 21.79 34.78
CA LEU A 82 27.92 20.54 35.52
C LEU A 82 26.60 19.77 35.52
N VAL A 83 25.46 20.47 35.55
CA VAL A 83 24.14 19.82 35.53
C VAL A 83 23.75 19.36 34.12
N PHE A 84 24.17 20.09 33.07
CA PHE A 84 23.80 19.78 31.70
C PHE A 84 24.41 18.47 31.20
N LEU A 85 25.67 18.17 31.54
CA LEU A 85 26.33 16.96 31.04
C LEU A 85 25.59 15.66 31.41
N PRO A 86 25.27 15.38 32.70
CA PRO A 86 24.54 14.17 33.07
C PRO A 86 23.11 14.13 32.49
N ILE A 87 22.42 15.27 32.46
CA ILE A 87 21.05 15.36 31.96
C ILE A 87 21.00 15.08 30.46
N ILE A 88 21.95 15.63 29.69
CA ILE A 88 22.06 15.36 28.25
C ILE A 88 22.39 13.89 28.02
N MET A 89 23.35 13.32 28.76
CA MET A 89 23.73 11.90 28.61
C MET A 89 22.54 10.97 28.84
N VAL A 90 21.78 11.17 29.92
CA VAL A 90 20.58 10.33 30.17
C VAL A 90 19.49 10.61 29.14
N GLY A 91 19.29 11.88 28.75
CA GLY A 91 18.33 12.26 27.71
C GLY A 91 18.61 11.57 26.37
N GLN A 92 19.88 11.53 25.95
CA GLN A 92 20.31 10.84 24.75
C GLN A 92 20.16 9.32 24.86
N ASN A 93 20.52 8.71 25.99
CA ASN A 93 20.33 7.27 26.19
C ASN A 93 18.86 6.85 26.08
N VAL A 94 17.95 7.65 26.64
CA VAL A 94 16.51 7.34 26.59
C VAL A 94 15.91 7.58 25.20
N LEU A 95 16.29 8.65 24.51
CA LEU A 95 15.87 8.88 23.13
C LEU A 95 16.45 7.84 22.18
N GLY A 96 17.71 7.43 22.37
CA GLY A 96 18.37 6.39 21.60
C GLY A 96 17.63 5.05 21.70
N ARG A 97 17.19 4.68 22.90
CA ARG A 97 16.39 3.47 23.13
C ARG A 97 15.07 3.48 22.36
N LYS A 98 14.39 4.63 22.29
CA LYS A 98 13.18 4.78 21.47
C LYS A 98 13.46 4.52 20.00
N THR A 99 14.52 5.14 19.49
CA THR A 99 14.93 5.00 18.09
C THR A 99 15.31 3.56 17.78
N GLU A 100 16.00 2.88 18.70
CA GLU A 100 16.34 1.45 18.58
C GLU A 100 15.08 0.57 18.48
N LEU A 101 14.11 0.76 19.37
CA LEU A 101 12.83 0.01 19.33
C LEU A 101 12.05 0.27 18.03
N GLN A 102 12.07 1.51 17.55
CA GLN A 102 11.43 1.86 16.27
C GLN A 102 12.15 1.23 15.08
N ALA A 103 13.48 1.24 15.09
CA ALA A 103 14.29 0.65 14.04
C ALA A 103 14.11 -0.87 13.98
N ASP A 104 14.02 -1.56 15.13
CA ASP A 104 13.75 -2.99 15.20
C ASP A 104 12.37 -3.33 14.61
N GLU A 105 11.33 -2.61 15.02
CA GLU A 105 9.97 -2.83 14.50
C GLU A 105 9.87 -2.53 12.99
N GLN A 106 10.53 -1.46 12.53
CA GLN A 106 10.61 -1.12 11.11
C GLN A 106 11.35 -2.19 10.31
N TYR A 107 12.47 -2.70 10.84
CA TYR A 107 13.22 -3.78 10.20
C TYR A 107 12.36 -5.04 10.04
N ARG A 108 11.69 -5.46 11.12
CA ARG A 108 10.79 -6.63 11.11
C ARG A 108 9.63 -6.47 10.13
N THR A 109 9.00 -5.29 10.12
CA THR A 109 7.91 -4.97 9.18
C THR A 109 8.41 -5.01 7.73
N THR A 110 9.58 -4.43 7.46
CA THR A 110 10.16 -4.41 6.11
C THR A 110 10.50 -5.82 5.65
N MET A 111 11.04 -6.66 6.53
CA MET A 111 11.35 -8.05 6.20
C MET A 111 10.10 -8.87 5.89
N SER A 112 9.02 -8.69 6.67
CA SER A 112 7.72 -9.32 6.39
C SER A 112 7.18 -8.89 5.03
N ALA A 113 7.20 -7.58 4.75
CA ALA A 113 6.73 -7.05 3.46
C ALA A 113 7.57 -7.57 2.28
N TYR A 114 8.88 -7.72 2.45
CA TYR A 114 9.75 -8.31 1.43
C TYR A 114 9.35 -9.76 1.13
N HIS A 115 9.10 -10.55 2.16
CA HIS A 115 8.66 -11.93 1.99
C HIS A 115 7.29 -12.03 1.30
N ASP A 116 6.34 -11.16 1.68
CA ASP A 116 5.02 -11.10 1.04
C ASP A 116 5.16 -10.76 -0.46
N ILE A 117 6.05 -9.83 -0.80
CA ILE A 117 6.34 -9.48 -2.21
C ILE A 117 6.95 -10.66 -2.95
N GLU A 118 7.91 -11.37 -2.36
CA GLU A 118 8.51 -12.56 -2.96
C GLU A 118 7.46 -13.65 -3.26
N GLN A 119 6.55 -13.89 -2.31
CA GLN A 119 5.44 -14.83 -2.51
C GLN A 119 4.50 -14.38 -3.64
N ILE A 120 4.15 -13.10 -3.69
CA ILE A 120 3.33 -12.54 -4.77
C ILE A 120 4.02 -12.73 -6.12
N LEU A 121 5.32 -12.45 -6.22
CA LEU A 121 6.09 -12.63 -7.45
C LEU A 121 6.13 -14.10 -7.89
N ASN A 122 6.33 -15.03 -6.96
CA ASN A 122 6.28 -16.47 -7.26
C ASN A 122 4.90 -16.89 -7.77
N HIS A 123 3.83 -16.38 -7.16
CA HIS A 123 2.48 -16.67 -7.61
C HIS A 123 2.20 -16.08 -9.00
N LEU A 124 2.65 -14.85 -9.28
CA LEU A 124 2.54 -14.24 -10.61
C LEU A 124 3.29 -15.08 -11.66
N SER A 125 4.50 -15.55 -11.35
CA SER A 125 5.26 -16.41 -12.26
C SER A 125 4.56 -17.75 -12.51
N ALA A 126 3.90 -18.33 -11.51
CA ALA A 126 3.11 -19.55 -11.68
C ALA A 126 1.88 -19.31 -12.58
N GLN A 127 1.19 -18.17 -12.39
CA GLN A 127 0.07 -17.77 -13.26
C GLN A 127 0.53 -17.57 -14.71
N ASP A 128 1.66 -16.92 -14.94
CA ASP A 128 2.23 -16.73 -16.28
C ASP A 128 2.53 -18.08 -16.97
N ALA A 129 3.02 -19.07 -16.21
CA ALA A 129 3.26 -20.41 -16.74
C ALA A 129 1.96 -21.10 -17.19
N GLU A 130 0.88 -20.98 -16.41
CA GLU A 130 -0.44 -21.52 -16.79
C GLU A 130 -1.03 -20.81 -18.01
N LEU A 131 -0.92 -19.47 -18.07
CA LEU A 131 -1.35 -18.68 -19.23
C LEU A 131 -0.61 -19.09 -20.52
N LEU A 132 0.70 -19.36 -20.42
CA LEU A 132 1.48 -19.88 -21.55
C LEU A 132 1.03 -21.27 -22.01
N LEU A 133 0.65 -22.16 -21.09
CA LEU A 133 0.10 -23.47 -21.43
C LEU A 133 -1.25 -23.35 -22.14
N LEU A 134 -2.12 -22.47 -21.66
CA LEU A 134 -3.43 -22.22 -22.26
C LEU A 134 -3.27 -21.64 -23.68
N SER A 135 -2.35 -20.69 -23.86
CA SER A 135 -2.00 -20.14 -25.18
C SER A 135 -1.53 -21.22 -26.16
N LYS A 136 -0.64 -22.13 -25.71
CA LYS A 136 -0.19 -23.27 -26.53
C LYS A 136 -1.35 -24.20 -26.92
N HIS A 137 -2.27 -24.46 -26.01
CA HIS A 137 -3.42 -25.33 -26.28
C HIS A 137 -4.35 -24.72 -27.33
N LEU A 138 -4.62 -23.41 -27.24
CA LEU A 138 -5.42 -22.69 -28.25
C LEU A 138 -4.76 -22.74 -29.63
N LEU A 139 -3.45 -22.49 -29.72
CA LEU A 139 -2.72 -22.58 -30.99
C LEU A 139 -2.75 -23.99 -31.59
N ALA A 140 -2.63 -25.04 -30.78
CA ALA A 140 -2.74 -26.42 -31.26
C ALA A 140 -4.14 -26.73 -31.78
N GLN A 141 -5.18 -26.26 -31.09
CA GLN A 141 -6.57 -26.42 -31.50
C GLN A 141 -6.84 -25.71 -32.84
N ASP A 142 -6.31 -24.51 -33.05
CA ASP A 142 -6.43 -23.78 -34.32
C ASP A 142 -5.77 -24.54 -35.47
N THR A 143 -4.58 -25.14 -35.25
CA THR A 143 -3.92 -25.94 -36.28
C THR A 143 -4.69 -27.19 -36.66
N GLU A 144 -5.37 -27.83 -35.71
CA GLU A 144 -6.20 -29.01 -35.99
C GLU A 144 -7.49 -28.63 -36.72
N LEU A 145 -8.11 -27.50 -36.38
CA LEU A 145 -9.25 -26.94 -37.12
C LEU A 145 -8.89 -26.68 -38.59
N LEU A 146 -7.71 -26.09 -38.84
CA LEU A 146 -7.19 -25.87 -40.20
C LEU A 146 -6.97 -27.20 -40.93
N ARG A 147 -6.45 -28.22 -40.24
CA ARG A 147 -6.22 -29.55 -40.80
C ARG A 147 -7.54 -30.24 -41.19
N HIS A 148 -8.54 -30.19 -40.32
CA HIS A 148 -9.88 -30.70 -40.59
C HIS A 148 -10.51 -29.98 -41.79
N ALA A 149 -10.39 -28.64 -41.87
CA ALA A 149 -10.90 -27.87 -43.00
C ALA A 149 -10.23 -28.26 -44.33
N GLN A 150 -8.90 -28.45 -44.33
CA GLN A 150 -8.16 -28.91 -45.52
C GLN A 150 -8.54 -30.33 -45.94
N LEU A 151 -8.72 -31.25 -44.98
CA LEU A 151 -9.17 -32.62 -45.28
C LEU A 151 -10.57 -32.65 -45.87
N LEU A 152 -11.49 -31.83 -45.36
CA LEU A 152 -12.82 -31.68 -45.95
C LEU A 152 -12.74 -31.13 -47.37
N MET A 153 -11.93 -30.09 -47.62
CA MET A 153 -11.69 -29.56 -48.96
C MET A 153 -11.15 -30.65 -49.91
N TYR A 154 -10.17 -31.44 -49.45
CA TYR A 154 -9.60 -32.54 -50.22
C TYR A 154 -10.62 -33.65 -50.52
N LEU A 155 -11.45 -34.01 -49.53
CA LEU A 155 -12.52 -35.00 -49.70
C LEU A 155 -13.59 -34.50 -50.68
N VAL A 156 -13.94 -33.21 -50.63
CA VAL A 156 -14.89 -32.58 -51.57
C VAL A 156 -14.33 -32.58 -52.99
N GLU A 157 -13.08 -32.17 -53.17
CA GLU A 157 -12.41 -32.14 -54.48
C GLU A 157 -12.26 -33.54 -55.10
N LYS A 158 -11.89 -34.54 -54.29
CA LYS A 158 -11.64 -35.89 -54.78
C LYS A 158 -12.91 -36.72 -55.00
N ASN A 159 -13.95 -36.50 -54.20
CA ASN A 159 -15.23 -37.22 -54.37
C ASN A 159 -16.11 -36.60 -55.45
N GLY A 160 -15.73 -35.48 -56.07
CA GLY A 160 -16.50 -34.87 -57.15
C GLY A 160 -17.95 -34.55 -56.74
N ILE A 161 -18.20 -34.38 -55.44
CA ILE A 161 -19.49 -33.92 -54.94
C ILE A 161 -19.46 -32.41 -55.18
N SER A 162 -19.81 -32.02 -56.39
CA SER A 162 -20.07 -30.65 -56.75
C SER A 162 -20.96 -30.03 -55.67
N LEU A 163 -20.72 -28.77 -55.30
CA LEU A 163 -21.67 -28.00 -54.47
C LEU A 163 -23.10 -28.04 -55.03
N GLU A 164 -23.30 -28.41 -56.30
CA GLU A 164 -24.61 -28.72 -56.88
C GLU A 164 -25.30 -29.98 -56.30
N GLN A 165 -24.59 -31.07 -55.96
CA GLN A 165 -25.25 -32.28 -55.42
C GLN A 165 -25.62 -32.11 -53.95
N LEU A 166 -24.86 -31.34 -53.17
CA LEU A 166 -25.23 -30.98 -51.80
C LEU A 166 -26.25 -29.83 -51.75
N ALA A 167 -26.25 -28.91 -52.74
CA ALA A 167 -27.35 -27.96 -52.93
C ALA A 167 -28.64 -28.64 -53.41
N ALA A 168 -28.55 -29.74 -54.17
CA ALA A 168 -29.69 -30.56 -54.56
C ALA A 168 -30.22 -31.45 -53.41
N GLU A 169 -29.35 -31.93 -52.52
CA GLU A 169 -29.73 -32.70 -51.31
C GLU A 169 -30.15 -31.78 -50.14
N GLY A 170 -29.68 -30.53 -50.08
CA GLY A 170 -30.17 -29.49 -49.15
C GLY A 170 -31.52 -28.87 -49.57
N ALA A 171 -32.00 -29.20 -50.77
CA ALA A 171 -33.32 -28.79 -51.28
C ALA A 171 -34.42 -29.82 -51.00
N THR A 172 -34.11 -30.98 -50.39
CA THR A 172 -35.15 -31.83 -49.80
C THR A 172 -35.39 -31.37 -48.37
N PRO A 173 -36.62 -30.96 -48.01
CA PRO A 173 -36.92 -30.42 -46.69
C PRO A 173 -36.78 -31.54 -45.66
N THR A 174 -35.63 -31.63 -45.02
CA THR A 174 -35.52 -32.35 -43.75
C THR A 174 -36.50 -31.71 -42.77
N HIS A 175 -37.29 -32.55 -42.12
CA HIS A 175 -38.43 -32.30 -41.22
C HIS A 175 -38.22 -31.26 -40.09
N LEU A 176 -37.06 -30.63 -39.99
CA LEU A 176 -36.72 -29.61 -38.99
C LEU A 176 -37.13 -28.18 -39.40
N ASP A 177 -37.25 -27.87 -40.70
CA ASP A 177 -37.62 -26.51 -41.17
C ASP A 177 -39.12 -26.20 -41.00
N ALA A 178 -39.98 -27.23 -40.96
CA ALA A 178 -41.40 -27.08 -40.68
C ALA A 178 -41.68 -26.60 -39.25
N PHE A 179 -40.73 -26.77 -38.32
CA PHE A 179 -40.92 -26.36 -36.93
C PHE A 179 -40.57 -24.88 -36.68
N ILE A 180 -39.69 -24.30 -37.50
CA ILE A 180 -39.23 -22.90 -37.32
C ILE A 180 -40.25 -21.89 -37.91
N HIS A 181 -41.05 -22.28 -38.91
CA HIS A 181 -41.87 -21.33 -39.69
C HIS A 181 -43.26 -20.98 -39.13
N SER A 182 -43.61 -21.43 -37.91
CA SER A 182 -44.96 -21.18 -37.34
C SER A 182 -45.07 -19.93 -36.45
N GLN A 183 -44.00 -19.16 -36.22
CA GLN A 183 -43.97 -18.17 -35.12
C GLN A 183 -43.56 -16.73 -35.47
N SER A 184 -43.64 -16.27 -36.72
CA SER A 184 -43.41 -14.84 -36.99
C SER A 184 -44.25 -14.27 -38.12
N THR A 185 -45.46 -13.81 -37.80
CA THR A 185 -46.21 -12.81 -38.58
C THR A 185 -45.75 -11.39 -38.23
N PRO A 186 -45.39 -10.54 -39.21
CA PRO A 186 -45.15 -9.12 -39.00
C PRO A 186 -46.34 -8.25 -39.47
N ASP A 187 -46.92 -7.46 -38.58
CA ASP A 187 -47.70 -6.25 -38.92
C ASP A 187 -46.84 -5.05 -38.51
N ALA A 188 -46.24 -4.31 -39.45
CA ALA A 188 -46.85 -3.19 -40.19
C ALA A 188 -46.63 -1.83 -39.50
N SER A 189 -45.57 -1.16 -39.95
CA SER A 189 -45.53 0.25 -40.40
C SER A 189 -45.66 1.43 -39.43
N ALA A 190 -44.73 2.37 -39.67
CA ALA A 190 -44.86 3.83 -39.63
C ALA A 190 -44.52 4.58 -38.32
N SER A 191 -43.30 5.16 -38.31
CA SER A 191 -42.97 6.43 -37.65
C SER A 191 -43.66 7.59 -38.44
N PRO A 192 -44.13 8.70 -37.82
CA PRO A 192 -43.23 9.72 -37.27
C PRO A 192 -43.69 10.37 -35.94
N ALA A 193 -42.72 10.78 -35.11
CA ALA A 193 -42.88 11.86 -34.13
C ALA A 193 -43.27 13.17 -34.86
N PRO A 194 -43.95 14.19 -34.28
CA PRO A 194 -43.69 14.76 -32.94
C PRO A 194 -44.92 15.31 -32.17
N ALA A 195 -44.79 15.59 -30.86
CA ALA A 195 -45.34 16.78 -30.17
C ALA A 195 -45.27 16.66 -28.63
N GLU A 196 -44.91 17.78 -28.01
CA GLU A 196 -44.98 18.13 -26.59
C GLU A 196 -46.38 18.01 -25.95
N SER A 197 -46.38 17.88 -24.61
CA SER A 197 -47.40 18.30 -23.61
C SER A 197 -47.57 17.15 -22.59
N GLU A 198 -47.11 17.21 -21.33
CA GLU A 198 -47.46 18.08 -20.19
C GLU A 198 -47.97 17.19 -19.05
N LYS A 199 -47.31 17.27 -17.88
CA LYS A 199 -47.76 17.04 -16.48
C LYS A 199 -48.69 15.87 -16.11
N GLN A 200 -48.25 15.08 -15.11
CA GLN A 200 -48.87 14.91 -13.76
C GLN A 200 -48.08 13.82 -13.01
N SER A 201 -47.26 14.11 -12.00
CA SER A 201 -47.60 14.49 -10.61
C SER A 201 -48.44 13.45 -9.89
N THR A 202 -47.79 12.55 -9.15
CA THR A 202 -48.01 12.25 -7.72
C THR A 202 -46.78 11.57 -7.16
#